data_AF-A0A4Q7MZ22-F1
#
_entry.id   AF-A0A4Q7MZ22-F1
#
_cell.length_a   1.000
_cell.length_b   1.000
_cell.length_c   1.000
_cell.angle_alpha   90.00
_cell.angle_beta   90.00
_cell.angle_gamma   90.00
#
_symmetry.space_group_name_H-M   'P 1'
#
loop_
_entity.id
_entity.type
_entity.pdbx_description
1 polymer ?
#
loop_
_entity_poly.entity_id
_entity_poly.type
_entity_poly.pdbx_seq_one_letter_code
_entity_poly.pdbx_strand_id
1 'polypeptide(L)'
;MLASGKSPQESYADRLKRMGLDSSAMGARWFEAAAKSLSSPLHIQLPFRETGFFSPDNPLAFGYRIDLKQGQRLSINVSGRSNPYGKIFIELWGPGRRNNGLELLDYADSTGKLGYEAGSDISLILRLQSELLAPLSYDLEITAGPSLAFPVSGSGNNHIGSIWGDQRDAGARLHEGIDIFGKRGTPILAASEGRITSVREGGLGGKTVWLRPSGKDITLYYAHLDSQLVEAGQRVSTGDTVGLLGNTGNAINTPPHLHFGIYGNAGAVNPIYYVRKETAKPAAITGNAAWLGKTARTSSRQSLLTTTGAKTNGPVLDKSTYLVVTAVTGAYYKVQLPDRSEGLIPVSAVTSLERNIETISNPKPAPLLFAPLAGSAIVTSNPPSTLPVKARFNGFAYVDNGNLRGWLLIQ
;
A
#
# COMPACT_ATOMS: atom_id res chain seq x y z
N MET A 1 -15.67 -3.85 9.32
CA MET A 1 -15.59 -4.48 10.65
C MET A 1 -14.27 -4.07 11.28
N LEU A 2 -14.23 -3.89 12.59
CA LEU A 2 -12.96 -3.77 13.31
C LEU A 2 -12.47 -5.17 13.64
N ALA A 3 -11.16 -5.39 13.61
CA ALA A 3 -10.58 -6.62 14.11
C ALA A 3 -10.92 -6.77 15.60
N SER A 4 -11.54 -7.88 15.99
CA SER A 4 -11.86 -8.17 17.39
C SER A 4 -10.75 -9.04 17.99
N GLY A 5 -10.07 -8.55 19.03
CA GLY A 5 -9.05 -9.29 19.77
C GLY A 5 -7.63 -8.85 19.44
N LYS A 6 -6.65 -9.54 20.06
CA LYS A 6 -5.22 -9.26 19.85
C LYS A 6 -4.77 -9.81 18.51
N SER A 7 -3.97 -9.05 17.78
CA SER A 7 -3.34 -9.56 16.56
C SER A 7 -2.32 -10.68 16.87
N PRO A 8 -1.93 -11.50 15.88
CA PRO A 8 -0.83 -12.46 16.03
C PRO A 8 0.48 -11.78 16.45
N GLN A 9 0.74 -10.56 15.97
CA GLN A 9 1.90 -9.75 16.34
C GLN A 9 1.86 -9.37 17.81
N GLU A 10 0.72 -8.87 18.31
CA GLU A 10 0.55 -8.48 19.71
C GLU A 10 0.67 -9.68 20.64
N SER A 11 0.09 -10.82 20.22
CA SER A 11 0.20 -12.07 20.95
C SER A 11 1.66 -12.56 21.05
N TYR A 12 2.46 -12.36 20.00
CA TYR A 12 3.88 -12.67 20.00
C TYR A 12 4.69 -11.68 20.83
N ALA A 13 4.41 -10.38 20.72
CA ALA A 13 5.00 -9.32 21.53
C ALA A 13 4.82 -9.61 23.03
N ASP A 14 3.62 -10.01 23.45
CA ASP A 14 3.34 -10.37 24.83
C ASP A 14 4.13 -11.62 25.27
N ARG A 15 4.36 -12.60 24.38
CA ARG A 15 5.23 -13.76 24.67
C ARG A 15 6.67 -13.32 24.89
N LEU A 16 7.22 -12.46 24.03
CA LEU A 16 8.58 -11.95 24.18
C LEU A 16 8.77 -11.25 25.54
N LYS A 17 7.81 -10.40 25.93
CA LYS A 17 7.81 -9.71 27.22
C LYS A 17 7.74 -10.69 28.40
N ARG A 18 6.84 -11.68 28.35
CA ARG A 18 6.75 -12.71 29.40
C ARG A 18 8.02 -13.52 29.56
N MET A 19 8.78 -13.71 28.48
CA MET A 19 10.06 -14.40 28.48
C MET A 19 11.25 -13.49 28.83
N GLY A 20 11.03 -12.20 29.08
CA GLY A 20 12.09 -11.21 29.33
C GLY A 20 13.00 -10.97 28.11
N LEU A 21 12.53 -11.28 26.91
CA LEU A 21 13.29 -11.11 25.67
C LEU A 21 13.16 -9.71 25.08
N ASP A 22 12.18 -8.93 25.51
CA ASP A 22 11.96 -7.54 25.08
C ASP A 22 13.12 -6.60 25.48
N SER A 23 13.81 -6.89 26.59
CA SER A 23 15.02 -6.18 27.00
C SER A 23 16.31 -6.71 26.35
N SER A 24 16.26 -7.82 25.61
CA SER A 24 17.41 -8.28 24.84
C SER A 24 17.69 -7.34 23.67
N ALA A 25 18.93 -7.27 23.20
CA ALA A 25 19.27 -6.43 22.05
C ALA A 25 18.42 -6.77 20.81
N MET A 26 18.09 -8.05 20.60
CA MET A 26 17.27 -8.48 19.45
C MET A 26 15.79 -8.14 19.64
N GLY A 27 15.25 -8.38 20.84
CA GLY A 27 13.85 -8.05 21.15
C GLY A 27 13.58 -6.56 21.13
N ALA A 28 14.44 -5.74 21.74
CA ALA A 28 14.33 -4.28 21.70
C ALA A 28 14.30 -3.76 20.26
N ARG A 29 15.14 -4.30 19.38
CA ARG A 29 15.16 -3.99 17.94
C ARG A 29 13.86 -4.39 17.24
N TRP A 30 13.30 -5.55 17.59
CA TRP A 30 12.03 -6.01 17.02
C TRP A 30 10.87 -5.09 17.39
N PHE A 31 10.81 -4.62 18.65
CA PHE A 31 9.81 -3.63 19.08
C PHE A 31 10.03 -2.25 18.43
N GLU A 32 11.27 -1.80 18.31
CA GLU A 32 11.62 -0.55 17.63
C GLU A 32 11.22 -0.59 16.15
N ALA A 33 11.51 -1.68 15.45
CA ALA A 33 11.10 -1.89 14.06
C ALA A 33 9.57 -1.85 13.94
N ALA A 34 8.86 -2.54 14.83
CA ALA A 34 7.39 -2.54 14.87
C ALA A 34 6.83 -1.12 15.00
N ALA A 35 7.38 -0.31 15.91
CA ALA A 35 6.97 1.08 16.11
C ALA A 35 7.29 1.95 14.88
N LYS A 36 8.50 1.83 14.33
CA LYS A 36 8.96 2.59 13.17
C LYS A 36 8.11 2.34 11.93
N SER A 37 7.69 1.09 11.71
CA SER A 37 6.82 0.73 10.57
C SER A 37 5.48 1.48 10.60
N LEU A 38 5.00 1.89 11.77
CA LEU A 38 3.76 2.67 11.91
C LEU A 38 4.03 4.19 11.89
N SER A 39 5.16 4.65 12.43
CA SER A 39 5.48 6.09 12.50
C SER A 39 6.12 6.64 11.22
N SER A 40 6.76 5.80 10.42
CA SER A 40 7.48 6.21 9.20
C SER A 40 7.30 5.20 8.06
N PRO A 41 6.05 4.90 7.66
CA PRO A 41 5.78 3.97 6.57
C PRO A 41 6.23 4.53 5.21
N LEU A 42 6.61 3.63 4.30
CA LEU A 42 6.86 3.94 2.90
C LEU A 42 5.52 4.28 2.22
N HIS A 43 5.40 5.43 1.57
CA HIS A 43 4.19 5.75 0.81
C HIS A 43 4.20 5.01 -0.53
N ILE A 44 3.21 4.16 -0.77
CA ILE A 44 3.08 3.40 -2.02
C ILE A 44 1.93 3.91 -2.90
N GLN A 45 2.17 3.91 -4.20
CA GLN A 45 1.17 4.11 -5.24
C GLN A 45 0.61 2.75 -5.64
N LEU A 46 -0.71 2.68 -5.81
CA LEU A 46 -1.38 1.47 -6.27
C LEU A 46 -1.51 1.45 -7.81
N PRO A 47 -1.47 0.26 -8.45
CA PRO A 47 -1.23 -1.05 -7.85
C PRO A 47 0.24 -1.27 -7.47
N PHE A 48 0.47 -1.99 -6.38
CA PHE A 48 1.80 -2.25 -5.83
C PHE A 48 2.11 -3.74 -5.78
N ARG A 49 3.36 -4.11 -6.09
CA ARG A 49 3.88 -5.45 -5.92
C ARG A 49 5.32 -5.41 -5.41
N GLU A 50 5.66 -6.33 -4.54
CA GLU A 50 7.00 -6.48 -3.96
C GLU A 50 7.31 -7.95 -3.67
N THR A 51 8.57 -8.33 -3.80
CA THR A 51 9.11 -9.56 -3.21
C THR A 51 10.16 -9.16 -2.17
N GLY A 52 10.06 -9.68 -0.95
CA GLY A 52 10.94 -9.30 0.15
C GLY A 52 11.49 -10.48 0.95
N PHE A 53 12.45 -10.16 1.81
CA PHE A 53 13.12 -11.13 2.67
C PHE A 53 13.37 -10.53 4.07
N PHE A 54 12.94 -11.25 5.09
CA PHE A 54 13.29 -11.03 6.48
C PHE A 54 14.54 -11.83 6.82
N SER A 55 15.64 -11.15 7.13
CA SER A 55 16.88 -11.79 7.58
C SER A 55 16.79 -12.15 9.06
N PRO A 56 17.25 -13.35 9.48
CA PRO A 56 17.09 -13.79 10.87
C PRO A 56 17.91 -12.96 11.86
N ASP A 57 19.01 -12.36 11.44
CA ASP A 57 19.92 -11.54 12.25
C ASP A 57 19.55 -10.05 12.29
N ASN A 58 18.53 -9.64 11.53
CA ASN A 58 18.08 -8.26 11.44
C ASN A 58 16.55 -8.18 11.61
N PRO A 59 16.06 -7.90 12.83
CA PRO A 59 14.62 -7.74 13.07
C PRO A 59 14.09 -6.54 12.28
N LEU A 60 13.23 -6.83 11.31
CA LEU A 60 12.63 -5.83 10.43
C LEU A 60 11.11 -5.84 10.58
N ALA A 61 10.53 -4.67 10.36
CA ALA A 61 9.10 -4.51 10.12
C ALA A 61 8.93 -3.48 9.02
N PHE A 62 8.09 -3.79 8.03
CA PHE A 62 7.85 -2.94 6.88
C PHE A 62 6.49 -2.29 7.00
N GLY A 63 6.47 -0.97 6.92
CA GLY A 63 5.26 -0.17 6.89
C GLY A 63 4.98 0.39 5.50
N TYR A 64 3.73 0.31 5.05
CA TYR A 64 3.28 0.86 3.77
C TYR A 64 2.06 1.75 3.99
N ARG A 65 2.18 3.02 3.64
CA ARG A 65 1.07 3.98 3.66
C ARG A 65 0.32 3.91 2.34
N ILE A 66 -1.00 3.76 2.44
CA ILE A 66 -1.91 3.55 1.31
C ILE A 66 -3.04 4.57 1.44
N ASP A 67 -3.15 5.46 0.45
CA ASP A 67 -4.26 6.40 0.37
C ASP A 67 -5.37 5.84 -0.52
N LEU A 68 -6.61 5.88 -0.02
CA LEU A 68 -7.80 5.44 -0.73
C LEU A 68 -8.83 6.56 -0.81
N LYS A 69 -9.54 6.60 -1.93
CA LYS A 69 -10.73 7.43 -2.12
C LYS A 69 -11.98 6.72 -1.64
N GLN A 70 -12.93 7.50 -1.14
CA GLN A 70 -14.26 7.00 -0.78
C GLN A 70 -14.84 6.16 -1.94
N GLY A 71 -15.28 4.94 -1.63
CA GLY A 71 -15.84 4.00 -2.60
C GLY A 71 -14.85 3.02 -3.22
N GLN A 72 -13.54 3.16 -2.97
CA GLN A 72 -12.57 2.15 -3.38
C GLN A 72 -12.55 0.97 -2.40
N ARG A 73 -12.27 -0.22 -2.94
CA ARG A 73 -12.00 -1.44 -2.19
C ARG A 73 -10.54 -1.83 -2.36
N LEU A 74 -9.81 -1.85 -1.26
CA LEU A 74 -8.45 -2.36 -1.14
C LEU A 74 -8.46 -3.88 -1.07
N SER A 75 -7.51 -4.51 -1.76
CA SER A 75 -7.18 -5.92 -1.67
C SER A 75 -5.68 -6.05 -1.43
N ILE A 76 -5.31 -6.71 -0.33
CA ILE A 76 -3.93 -7.03 0.02
C ILE A 76 -3.80 -8.54 -0.04
N ASN A 77 -2.81 -9.03 -0.75
CA ASN A 77 -2.47 -10.45 -0.81
C ASN A 77 -1.00 -10.62 -0.44
N VAL A 78 -0.75 -11.37 0.62
CA VAL A 78 0.60 -11.80 1.02
C VAL A 78 0.68 -13.30 0.81
N SER A 79 1.65 -13.71 0.00
CA SER A 79 1.97 -15.11 -0.25
C SER A 79 3.44 -15.39 0.04
N GLY A 80 3.77 -16.66 0.22
CA GLY A 80 5.13 -17.10 0.50
C GLY A 80 5.16 -18.60 0.75
N ARG A 81 6.36 -19.17 0.87
CA ARG A 81 6.49 -20.57 1.27
C ARG A 81 6.13 -20.70 2.74
N SER A 82 5.32 -21.69 3.09
CA SER A 82 5.13 -22.07 4.49
C SER A 82 6.49 -22.37 5.11
N ASN A 83 6.87 -21.63 6.14
CA ASN A 83 8.11 -21.85 6.87
C ASN A 83 7.76 -22.42 8.25
N PRO A 84 8.23 -23.63 8.61
CA PRO A 84 7.98 -24.19 9.94
C PRO A 84 8.68 -23.42 11.07
N TYR A 85 9.65 -22.56 10.73
CA TYR A 85 10.52 -21.85 11.66
C TYR A 85 10.06 -20.42 11.99
N GLY A 86 8.94 -19.95 11.44
CA GLY A 86 8.35 -18.69 11.89
C GLY A 86 7.24 -18.13 10.98
N LYS A 87 6.58 -17.09 11.49
CA LYS A 87 5.45 -16.42 10.82
C LYS A 87 5.77 -14.98 10.40
N ILE A 88 5.03 -14.50 9.40
CA ILE A 88 4.94 -13.06 9.07
C ILE A 88 3.62 -12.55 9.63
N PHE A 89 3.66 -11.58 10.51
CA PHE A 89 2.47 -10.87 10.97
C PHE A 89 2.08 -9.79 9.97
N ILE A 90 0.80 -9.75 9.60
CA ILE A 90 0.23 -8.82 8.63
C ILE A 90 -0.88 -8.06 9.34
N GLU A 91 -0.77 -6.74 9.43
CA GLU A 91 -1.75 -5.92 10.13
C GLU A 91 -2.09 -4.67 9.32
N LEU A 92 -3.37 -4.39 9.18
CA LEU A 92 -3.89 -3.20 8.52
C LEU A 92 -4.40 -2.22 9.58
N TRP A 93 -3.82 -1.04 9.61
CA TRP A 93 -4.15 0.04 10.54
C TRP A 93 -4.81 1.19 9.79
N GLY A 94 -5.74 1.87 10.45
CA GLY A 94 -6.35 3.11 9.97
C GLY A 94 -6.42 4.17 11.07
N PRO A 95 -6.90 5.38 10.75
CA PRO A 95 -7.17 6.41 11.75
C PRO A 95 -8.21 5.92 12.77
N GLY A 96 -7.92 6.11 14.05
CA GLY A 96 -8.81 5.75 15.14
C GLY A 96 -10.09 6.58 15.12
N ARG A 97 -11.23 5.94 15.37
CA ARG A 97 -12.54 6.63 15.31
C ARG A 97 -12.80 7.59 16.47
N ARG A 98 -12.07 7.45 17.58
CA ARG A 98 -12.30 8.20 18.84
C ARG A 98 -11.10 9.00 19.32
N ASN A 99 -9.89 8.69 18.83
CA ASN A 99 -8.64 9.32 19.22
C ASN A 99 -7.81 9.61 17.96
N ASN A 100 -6.92 10.61 18.00
CA ASN A 100 -5.99 10.91 16.89
C ASN A 100 -4.90 9.83 16.65
N GLY A 101 -5.08 8.62 17.18
CA GLY A 101 -4.14 7.50 17.05
C GLY A 101 -4.49 6.55 15.90
N LEU A 102 -3.75 5.46 15.78
CA LEU A 102 -4.05 4.37 14.86
C LEU A 102 -4.95 3.31 15.54
N GLU A 103 -5.82 2.70 14.75
CA GLU A 103 -6.71 1.61 15.15
C GLU A 103 -6.51 0.42 14.21
N LEU A 104 -6.43 -0.79 14.77
CA LEU A 104 -6.27 -2.02 14.00
C LEU A 104 -7.60 -2.36 13.31
N LEU A 105 -7.56 -2.44 11.98
CA LEU A 105 -8.74 -2.70 11.15
C LEU A 105 -8.88 -4.17 10.80
N ASP A 106 -7.77 -4.82 10.46
CA ASP A 106 -7.73 -6.22 10.02
C ASP A 106 -6.33 -6.82 10.23
N TYR A 107 -6.23 -8.14 10.32
CA TYR A 107 -4.93 -8.83 10.45
C TYR A 107 -4.95 -10.26 9.90
N ALA A 108 -3.77 -10.77 9.56
CA ALA A 108 -3.50 -12.16 9.19
C ALA A 108 -2.07 -12.57 9.60
N ASP A 109 -1.70 -13.83 9.39
CA ASP A 109 -0.32 -14.29 9.53
C ASP A 109 0.13 -15.24 8.40
N SER A 110 1.43 -15.21 8.09
CA SER A 110 2.18 -15.96 7.07
C SER A 110 1.71 -15.80 5.63
N THR A 111 0.49 -16.22 5.33
CA THR A 111 -0.19 -16.00 4.07
C THR A 111 -1.58 -15.46 4.38
N GLY A 112 -2.02 -14.45 3.64
CA GLY A 112 -3.24 -13.76 4.00
C GLY A 112 -3.79 -12.90 2.89
N LYS A 113 -5.11 -12.83 2.86
CA LYS A 113 -5.83 -11.85 2.06
C LYS A 113 -6.58 -10.93 3.01
N LEU A 114 -6.22 -9.66 3.02
CA LEU A 114 -6.94 -8.62 3.74
C LEU A 114 -7.72 -7.76 2.74
N GLY A 115 -8.85 -7.23 3.16
CA GLY A 115 -9.68 -6.38 2.33
C GLY A 115 -10.28 -5.23 3.12
N TYR A 116 -10.31 -4.05 2.53
CA TYR A 116 -10.90 -2.87 3.17
C TYR A 116 -11.70 -2.05 2.17
N GLU A 117 -12.92 -1.66 2.53
CA GLU A 117 -13.74 -0.76 1.73
C GLU A 117 -13.73 0.64 2.35
N ALA A 118 -13.29 1.63 1.58
CA ALA A 118 -13.17 3.00 2.02
C ALA A 118 -14.54 3.68 2.07
N GLY A 119 -15.08 3.87 3.28
CA GLY A 119 -16.30 4.64 3.52
C GLY A 119 -16.12 6.16 3.40
N SER A 120 -14.87 6.64 3.37
CA SER A 120 -14.45 8.03 3.16
C SER A 120 -13.08 8.03 2.50
N ASP A 121 -12.59 9.20 2.07
CA ASP A 121 -11.16 9.37 1.81
C ASP A 121 -10.38 9.02 3.10
N ILE A 122 -9.36 8.18 2.98
CA ILE A 122 -8.68 7.60 4.13
C ILE A 122 -7.24 7.22 3.79
N SER A 123 -6.37 7.33 4.80
CA SER A 123 -4.99 6.84 4.74
C SER A 123 -4.82 5.66 5.68
N LEU A 124 -4.35 4.54 5.16
CA LEU A 124 -4.14 3.29 5.88
C LEU A 124 -2.65 2.97 5.98
N ILE A 125 -2.28 2.15 6.96
CA ILE A 125 -0.91 1.63 7.10
C ILE A 125 -0.97 0.11 7.16
N LEU A 126 -0.33 -0.56 6.21
CA LEU A 126 -0.07 -1.99 6.26
C LEU A 126 1.29 -2.23 6.94
N ARG A 127 1.33 -3.08 7.96
CA ARG A 127 2.55 -3.57 8.60
C ARG A 127 2.78 -5.03 8.27
N LEU A 128 3.98 -5.36 7.80
CA LEU A 128 4.51 -6.73 7.72
C LEU A 128 5.68 -6.87 8.69
N GLN A 129 5.68 -7.88 9.56
CA GLN A 129 6.77 -8.12 10.51
C GLN A 129 6.97 -9.61 10.74
N SER A 130 8.20 -10.12 10.75
CA SER A 130 8.48 -11.53 11.05
C SER A 130 8.57 -11.80 12.56
N GLU A 131 8.49 -13.06 12.96
CA GLU A 131 9.03 -13.50 14.25
C GLU A 131 10.56 -13.29 14.32
N LEU A 132 11.10 -13.22 15.54
CA LEU A 132 12.55 -13.13 15.75
C LEU A 132 13.27 -14.36 15.19
N LEU A 133 14.44 -14.12 14.59
CA LEU A 133 15.34 -15.17 14.08
C LEU A 133 14.75 -16.05 12.96
N ALA A 134 13.61 -15.67 12.39
CA ALA A 134 12.94 -16.42 11.33
C ALA A 134 13.33 -15.88 9.94
N PRO A 135 14.08 -16.65 9.11
CA PRO A 135 14.35 -16.26 7.73
C PRO A 135 13.08 -16.48 6.88
N LEU A 136 12.47 -15.42 6.36
CA LEU A 136 11.19 -15.51 5.65
C LEU A 136 11.21 -14.73 4.34
N SER A 137 10.80 -15.36 3.25
CA SER A 137 10.52 -14.69 1.97
C SER A 137 9.02 -14.50 1.80
N TYR A 138 8.62 -13.38 1.21
CA TYR A 138 7.23 -13.09 0.89
C TYR A 138 7.10 -12.41 -0.48
N ASP A 139 5.93 -12.59 -1.07
CA ASP A 139 5.40 -11.79 -2.17
C ASP A 139 4.19 -11.02 -1.65
N LEU A 140 4.16 -9.72 -1.93
CA LEU A 140 3.11 -8.80 -1.54
C LEU A 140 2.49 -8.21 -2.81
N GLU A 141 1.17 -8.27 -2.91
CA GLU A 141 0.39 -7.54 -3.90
C GLU A 141 -0.68 -6.70 -3.22
N ILE A 142 -0.78 -5.44 -3.63
CA ILE A 142 -1.77 -4.50 -3.11
C ILE A 142 -2.43 -3.83 -4.30
N THR A 143 -3.75 -3.96 -4.39
CA THR A 143 -4.56 -3.34 -5.42
C THR A 143 -5.74 -2.62 -4.80
N ALA A 144 -6.23 -1.60 -5.48
CA ALA A 144 -7.52 -0.98 -5.19
C ALA A 144 -8.37 -1.03 -6.45
N GLY A 145 -9.67 -1.21 -6.26
CA GLY A 145 -10.65 -1.22 -7.34
C GLY A 145 -12.00 -0.68 -6.86
N PRO A 146 -13.01 -0.71 -7.73
CA PRO A 146 -14.35 -0.26 -7.38
C PRO A 146 -14.98 -1.17 -6.31
N SER A 147 -15.74 -0.57 -5.38
CA SER A 147 -16.52 -1.34 -4.39
C SER A 147 -17.93 -1.74 -4.86
N LEU A 148 -18.35 -1.26 -6.04
CA LEU A 148 -19.61 -1.60 -6.70
C LEU A 148 -19.34 -2.10 -8.12
N ALA A 149 -20.24 -2.94 -8.64
CA ALA A 149 -20.24 -3.32 -10.04
C ALA A 149 -20.62 -2.13 -10.93
N PHE A 150 -20.21 -2.19 -12.19
CA PHE A 150 -20.56 -1.16 -13.16
C PHE A 150 -22.06 -1.27 -13.53
N PRO A 151 -22.84 -0.18 -13.46
CA PRO A 151 -24.30 -0.24 -13.48
C PRO A 151 -24.93 -0.32 -14.88
N VAL A 152 -24.12 -0.43 -15.95
CA VAL A 152 -24.61 -0.53 -17.34
C VAL A 152 -24.03 -1.77 -18.01
N SER A 153 -24.90 -2.63 -18.52
CA SER A 153 -24.49 -3.88 -19.18
C SER A 153 -23.61 -3.62 -20.40
N GLY A 154 -22.54 -4.42 -20.56
CA GLY A 154 -21.61 -4.32 -21.70
C GLY A 154 -20.79 -3.02 -21.78
N SER A 155 -20.88 -2.13 -20.78
CA SER A 155 -20.26 -0.81 -20.79
C SER A 155 -19.03 -0.73 -19.85
N GLY A 156 -18.36 0.43 -19.82
CA GLY A 156 -17.16 0.66 -19.04
C GLY A 156 -16.75 2.14 -18.98
N ASN A 157 -15.57 2.40 -18.45
CA ASN A 157 -15.09 3.76 -18.13
C ASN A 157 -15.17 4.75 -19.30
N ASN A 158 -14.97 4.29 -20.54
CA ASN A 158 -15.02 5.10 -21.76
C ASN A 158 -16.43 5.63 -22.11
N HIS A 159 -17.47 5.14 -21.45
CA HIS A 159 -18.85 5.61 -21.64
C HIS A 159 -19.28 6.62 -20.58
N ILE A 160 -18.43 6.90 -19.59
CA ILE A 160 -18.67 7.98 -18.63
C ILE A 160 -18.37 9.30 -19.33
N GLY A 161 -19.42 10.02 -19.73
CA GLY A 161 -19.31 11.24 -20.55
C GLY A 161 -19.53 12.54 -19.79
N SER A 162 -20.15 12.48 -18.61
CA SER A 162 -20.21 13.59 -17.65
C SER A 162 -19.87 13.08 -16.26
N ILE A 163 -19.02 13.82 -15.55
CA ILE A 163 -18.46 13.44 -14.27
C ILE A 163 -19.00 14.31 -13.14
N TRP A 164 -18.72 13.86 -11.92
CA TRP A 164 -19.00 14.59 -10.70
C TRP A 164 -18.42 16.02 -10.76
N GLY A 165 -19.25 17.01 -10.40
CA GLY A 165 -18.85 18.41 -10.37
C GLY A 165 -18.96 19.16 -11.70
N ASP A 166 -19.34 18.49 -12.81
CA ASP A 166 -19.64 19.18 -14.07
C ASP A 166 -20.75 20.23 -13.88
N GLN A 167 -20.65 21.35 -14.60
CA GLN A 167 -21.68 22.38 -14.55
C GLN A 167 -23.01 21.88 -15.13
N ARG A 168 -24.10 22.25 -14.48
CA ARG A 168 -25.46 21.90 -14.89
C ARG A 168 -26.35 23.13 -14.87
N ASP A 169 -27.40 23.10 -15.69
CA ASP A 169 -28.40 24.16 -15.79
C ASP A 169 -27.75 25.55 -15.94
N ALA A 170 -26.87 25.68 -16.93
CA ALA A 170 -26.07 26.89 -17.19
C ALA A 170 -25.18 27.36 -16.01
N GLY A 171 -24.74 26.43 -15.16
CA GLY A 171 -23.85 26.70 -14.04
C GLY A 171 -24.56 26.94 -12.70
N ALA A 172 -25.90 26.86 -12.66
CA ALA A 172 -26.67 27.04 -11.44
C ALA A 172 -26.50 25.90 -10.42
N ARG A 173 -26.09 24.71 -10.87
CA ARG A 173 -25.78 23.58 -10.00
C ARG A 173 -24.61 22.76 -10.53
N LEU A 174 -24.02 21.96 -9.62
CA LEU A 174 -23.00 20.97 -9.96
C LEU A 174 -23.63 19.59 -10.16
N HIS A 175 -22.99 18.78 -10.97
CA HIS A 175 -23.42 17.41 -11.21
C HIS A 175 -23.12 16.50 -10.01
N GLU A 176 -24.17 16.07 -9.31
CA GLU A 176 -24.08 15.16 -8.15
C GLU A 176 -24.15 13.67 -8.54
N GLY A 177 -23.48 13.31 -9.63
CA GLY A 177 -23.50 11.96 -10.15
C GLY A 177 -22.48 11.76 -11.27
N ILE A 178 -22.66 10.67 -12.02
CA ILE A 178 -21.98 10.44 -13.30
C ILE A 178 -23.02 10.07 -14.36
N ASP A 179 -22.80 10.48 -15.61
CA ASP A 179 -23.63 10.07 -16.74
C ASP A 179 -22.90 9.04 -17.58
N ILE A 180 -23.53 7.88 -17.74
CA ILE A 180 -23.00 6.74 -18.48
C ILE A 180 -23.82 6.58 -19.75
N PHE A 181 -23.25 6.99 -20.88
CA PHE A 181 -23.92 7.00 -22.17
C PHE A 181 -24.03 5.60 -22.77
N GLY A 182 -25.10 5.35 -23.52
CA GLY A 182 -25.34 4.05 -24.14
C GLY A 182 -26.54 4.07 -25.08
N LYS A 183 -26.85 2.92 -25.69
CA LYS A 183 -28.04 2.79 -26.52
C LYS A 183 -29.27 2.75 -25.63
N ARG A 184 -30.35 3.47 -25.98
CA ARG A 184 -31.66 3.31 -25.31
C ARG A 184 -32.05 1.83 -25.32
N GLY A 185 -32.64 1.35 -24.21
CA GLY A 185 -33.00 -0.06 -24.03
C GLY A 185 -31.86 -0.93 -23.49
N THR A 186 -30.63 -0.41 -23.35
CA THR A 186 -29.53 -1.16 -22.72
C THR A 186 -29.88 -1.52 -21.27
N PRO A 187 -29.67 -2.76 -20.81
CA PRO A 187 -29.94 -3.13 -19.43
C PRO A 187 -29.13 -2.31 -18.42
N ILE A 188 -29.83 -1.72 -17.45
CA ILE A 188 -29.26 -1.08 -16.26
C ILE A 188 -29.22 -2.11 -15.15
N LEU A 189 -28.05 -2.31 -14.56
CA LEU A 189 -27.76 -3.39 -13.63
C LEU A 189 -27.68 -2.87 -12.20
N ALA A 190 -28.14 -3.66 -11.24
CA ALA A 190 -27.91 -3.43 -9.82
C ALA A 190 -26.40 -3.46 -9.55
N ALA A 191 -25.83 -2.32 -9.17
CA ALA A 191 -24.39 -2.18 -8.89
C ALA A 191 -23.93 -2.94 -7.63
N SER A 192 -24.87 -3.39 -6.79
CA SER A 192 -24.61 -4.21 -5.61
C SER A 192 -25.87 -4.97 -5.22
N GLU A 193 -25.72 -6.05 -4.47
CA GLU A 193 -26.86 -6.71 -3.82
C GLU A 193 -27.50 -5.80 -2.78
N GLY A 194 -28.82 -5.88 -2.64
CA GLY A 194 -29.54 -5.03 -1.71
C GLY A 194 -31.04 -5.07 -1.88
N ARG A 195 -31.69 -3.99 -1.45
CA ARG A 195 -33.13 -3.81 -1.53
C ARG A 195 -33.49 -2.54 -2.28
N ILE A 196 -34.40 -2.65 -3.23
CA ILE A 196 -35.00 -1.49 -3.89
C ILE A 196 -35.82 -0.72 -2.86
N THR A 197 -35.47 0.55 -2.62
CA THR A 197 -36.14 1.39 -1.63
C THR A 197 -37.24 2.24 -2.24
N SER A 198 -37.13 2.58 -3.53
CA SER A 198 -38.14 3.38 -4.23
C SER A 198 -38.04 3.19 -5.74
N VAL A 199 -39.19 3.22 -6.40
CA VAL A 199 -39.33 3.33 -7.86
C VAL A 199 -40.28 4.49 -8.12
N ARG A 200 -39.88 5.48 -8.93
CA ARG A 200 -40.66 6.72 -9.12
C ARG A 200 -40.65 7.18 -10.56
N GLU A 201 -41.73 7.84 -10.96
CA GLU A 201 -41.85 8.52 -12.26
C GLU A 201 -42.18 10.00 -12.05
N GLY A 202 -41.44 10.87 -12.72
CA GLY A 202 -41.63 12.32 -12.70
C GLY A 202 -40.43 13.10 -12.14
N GLY A 203 -40.57 14.43 -12.08
CA GLY A 203 -39.49 15.33 -11.65
C GLY A 203 -38.27 15.31 -12.59
N LEU A 204 -37.15 15.86 -12.12
CA LEU A 204 -35.91 15.98 -12.91
C LEU A 204 -35.39 14.61 -13.36
N GLY A 205 -35.46 13.59 -12.50
CA GLY A 205 -34.96 12.24 -12.78
C GLY A 205 -35.79 11.43 -13.77
N GLY A 206 -37.03 11.84 -14.08
CA GLY A 206 -37.93 11.07 -14.92
C GLY A 206 -38.28 9.73 -14.25
N LYS A 207 -37.99 8.62 -14.93
CA LYS A 207 -38.13 7.28 -14.36
C LYS A 207 -36.87 6.91 -13.59
N THR A 208 -37.05 6.61 -12.30
CA THR A 208 -35.95 6.37 -11.38
C THR A 208 -36.12 5.07 -10.58
N VAL A 209 -34.99 4.50 -10.17
CA VAL A 209 -34.88 3.40 -9.20
C VAL A 209 -33.89 3.81 -8.11
N TRP A 210 -34.22 3.51 -6.86
CA TRP A 210 -33.34 3.68 -5.71
C TRP A 210 -33.04 2.32 -5.08
N LEU A 211 -31.77 2.03 -4.83
CA LEU A 211 -31.28 0.76 -4.27
C LEU A 211 -30.43 1.03 -3.03
N ARG A 212 -30.76 0.39 -1.91
CA ARG A 212 -29.93 0.38 -0.70
C ARG A 212 -29.09 -0.91 -0.69
N PRO A 213 -27.76 -0.84 -0.89
CA PRO A 213 -26.91 -2.01 -0.81
C PRO A 213 -26.89 -2.59 0.61
N SER A 214 -26.79 -3.92 0.69
CA SER A 214 -26.65 -4.62 1.97
C SER A 214 -25.33 -4.25 2.66
N GLY A 215 -25.38 -3.92 3.96
CA GLY A 215 -24.18 -3.70 4.78
C GLY A 215 -23.36 -2.45 4.47
N LYS A 216 -23.84 -1.56 3.60
CA LYS A 216 -23.23 -0.25 3.31
C LYS A 216 -24.08 0.86 3.92
N ASP A 217 -23.59 2.10 3.97
CA ASP A 217 -24.34 3.29 4.41
C ASP A 217 -24.52 4.33 3.29
N ILE A 218 -24.92 3.82 2.12
CA ILE A 218 -25.17 4.59 0.91
C ILE A 218 -26.48 4.13 0.24
N THR A 219 -27.09 4.99 -0.56
CA THR A 219 -28.19 4.64 -1.46
C THR A 219 -27.78 4.99 -2.88
N LEU A 220 -28.03 4.06 -3.80
CA LEU A 220 -27.73 4.19 -5.22
C LEU A 220 -28.97 4.69 -5.96
N TYR A 221 -28.77 5.65 -6.85
CA TYR A 221 -29.81 6.30 -7.62
C TYR A 221 -29.58 6.07 -9.11
N TYR A 222 -30.56 5.50 -9.78
CA TYR A 222 -30.58 5.25 -11.22
C TYR A 222 -31.67 6.13 -11.81
N ALA A 223 -31.33 7.03 -12.73
CA ALA A 223 -32.27 7.97 -13.31
C ALA A 223 -32.24 8.02 -14.84
N HIS A 224 -33.22 8.73 -15.39
CA HIS A 224 -33.46 8.87 -16.83
C HIS A 224 -33.80 7.54 -17.52
N LEU A 225 -34.31 6.56 -16.77
CA LEU A 225 -34.63 5.23 -17.30
C LEU A 225 -35.72 5.29 -18.37
N ASP A 226 -35.68 4.37 -19.33
CA ASP A 226 -36.75 4.16 -20.31
C ASP A 226 -37.91 3.36 -19.69
N SER A 227 -37.55 2.35 -18.90
CA SER A 227 -38.47 1.55 -18.07
C SER A 227 -37.80 1.11 -16.77
N GLN A 228 -38.62 0.87 -15.74
CA GLN A 228 -38.21 0.24 -14.49
C GLN A 228 -38.70 -1.21 -14.51
N LEU A 229 -37.82 -2.15 -14.16
CA LEU A 229 -38.11 -3.59 -14.22
C LEU A 229 -38.15 -4.23 -12.82
N VAL A 230 -38.24 -3.39 -11.79
CA VAL A 230 -38.27 -3.78 -10.38
C VAL A 230 -39.31 -2.96 -9.64
N GLU A 231 -39.67 -3.40 -8.44
CA GLU A 231 -40.60 -2.72 -7.54
C GLU A 231 -39.99 -2.40 -6.18
N ALA A 232 -40.59 -1.44 -5.47
CA ALA A 232 -40.13 -1.08 -4.12
C ALA A 232 -40.27 -2.28 -3.17
N GLY A 233 -39.23 -2.52 -2.38
CA GLY A 233 -39.16 -3.63 -1.44
C GLY A 233 -38.49 -4.89 -2.00
N GLN A 234 -38.36 -5.01 -3.32
CA GLN A 234 -37.71 -6.14 -3.99
C GLN A 234 -36.24 -6.26 -3.58
N ARG A 235 -35.77 -7.50 -3.38
CA ARG A 235 -34.35 -7.81 -3.23
C ARG A 235 -33.74 -8.08 -4.59
N VAL A 236 -32.53 -7.58 -4.79
CA VAL A 236 -31.75 -7.77 -6.03
C VAL A 236 -30.34 -8.23 -5.67
N SER A 237 -29.77 -9.05 -6.53
CA SER A 237 -28.36 -9.43 -6.53
C SER A 237 -27.56 -8.49 -7.44
N THR A 238 -26.26 -8.39 -7.18
CA THR A 238 -25.34 -7.64 -8.07
C THR A 238 -25.45 -8.17 -9.49
N GLY A 239 -25.74 -7.29 -10.46
CA GLY A 239 -25.90 -7.68 -11.87
C GLY A 239 -27.33 -7.93 -12.32
N ASP A 240 -28.32 -7.97 -11.42
CA ASP A 240 -29.73 -8.05 -11.82
C ASP A 240 -30.15 -6.80 -12.60
N THR A 241 -31.00 -6.96 -13.61
CA THR A 241 -31.50 -5.80 -14.37
C THR A 241 -32.57 -5.07 -13.57
N VAL A 242 -32.34 -3.79 -13.29
CA VAL A 242 -33.28 -2.92 -12.53
C VAL A 242 -34.12 -2.03 -13.43
N GLY A 243 -33.71 -1.83 -14.68
CA GLY A 243 -34.39 -0.99 -15.64
C GLY A 243 -33.68 -0.98 -16.98
N LEU A 244 -34.20 -0.19 -17.92
CA LEU A 244 -33.59 0.00 -19.23
C LEU A 244 -33.11 1.45 -19.39
N LEU A 245 -31.96 1.63 -20.05
CA LEU A 245 -31.35 2.93 -20.30
C LEU A 245 -32.27 3.79 -21.16
N GLY A 246 -32.49 5.04 -20.78
CA GLY A 246 -33.35 5.97 -21.50
C GLY A 246 -32.81 7.39 -21.50
N ASN A 247 -33.73 8.34 -21.57
CA ASN A 247 -33.47 9.77 -21.38
C ASN A 247 -34.71 10.48 -20.81
N THR A 248 -35.49 9.84 -19.94
CA THR A 248 -36.69 10.45 -19.36
C THR A 248 -36.35 11.58 -18.38
N GLY A 249 -37.33 12.44 -18.03
CA GLY A 249 -37.10 13.58 -17.16
C GLY A 249 -36.43 14.74 -17.90
N ASN A 250 -35.53 15.46 -17.23
CA ASN A 250 -34.84 16.60 -17.85
C ASN A 250 -33.78 16.20 -18.90
N ALA A 251 -33.50 14.90 -19.05
CA ALA A 251 -32.60 14.37 -20.06
C ALA A 251 -33.23 14.22 -21.46
N ILE A 252 -34.53 14.54 -21.64
CA ILE A 252 -35.30 14.20 -22.86
C ILE A 252 -34.70 14.72 -24.17
N ASN A 253 -33.98 15.84 -24.13
CA ASN A 253 -33.32 16.47 -25.28
C ASN A 253 -31.82 16.16 -25.38
N THR A 254 -31.34 15.16 -24.65
CA THR A 254 -29.92 14.73 -24.64
C THR A 254 -29.79 13.30 -25.16
N PRO A 255 -28.58 12.88 -25.61
CA PRO A 255 -28.33 11.49 -25.94
C PRO A 255 -28.65 10.55 -24.75
N PRO A 256 -29.19 9.34 -25.01
CA PRO A 256 -29.52 8.40 -23.94
C PRO A 256 -28.34 8.08 -23.03
N HIS A 257 -28.59 8.13 -21.72
CA HIS A 257 -27.61 7.85 -20.68
C HIS A 257 -28.28 7.41 -19.39
N LEU A 258 -27.53 6.70 -18.54
CA LEU A 258 -27.86 6.53 -17.14
C LEU A 258 -27.24 7.67 -16.36
N HIS A 259 -28.05 8.46 -15.66
CA HIS A 259 -27.53 9.24 -14.53
C HIS A 259 -27.45 8.31 -13.30
N PHE A 260 -26.23 8.11 -12.81
CA PHE A 260 -25.94 7.29 -11.64
C PHE A 260 -25.44 8.16 -10.49
N GLY A 261 -26.21 8.21 -9.41
CA GLY A 261 -25.89 8.95 -8.20
C GLY A 261 -25.69 8.02 -7.00
N ILE A 262 -24.90 8.48 -6.02
CA ILE A 262 -24.73 7.80 -4.74
C ILE A 262 -24.94 8.82 -3.64
N TYR A 263 -25.74 8.46 -2.64
CA TYR A 263 -26.10 9.34 -1.53
C TYR A 263 -25.78 8.65 -0.21
N GLY A 264 -24.91 9.26 0.60
CA GLY A 264 -24.62 8.85 1.98
C GLY A 264 -25.28 9.78 2.99
N ASN A 265 -24.93 9.62 4.27
CA ASN A 265 -25.52 10.43 5.36
C ASN A 265 -25.24 11.95 5.23
N ALA A 266 -24.12 12.32 4.60
CA ALA A 266 -23.72 13.71 4.40
C ALA A 266 -24.21 14.32 3.06
N GLY A 267 -25.02 13.59 2.29
CA GLY A 267 -25.49 14.00 0.96
C GLY A 267 -24.87 13.18 -0.17
N ALA A 268 -24.84 13.76 -1.37
CA ALA A 268 -24.29 13.10 -2.55
C ALA A 268 -22.77 12.86 -2.40
N VAL A 269 -22.30 11.73 -2.92
CA VAL A 269 -20.87 11.36 -2.93
C VAL A 269 -20.46 11.01 -4.36
N ASN A 270 -19.19 11.28 -4.69
CA ASN A 270 -18.68 11.06 -6.04
C ASN A 270 -18.73 9.58 -6.45
N PRO A 271 -19.59 9.18 -7.41
CA PRO A 271 -19.76 7.78 -7.78
C PRO A 271 -18.56 7.18 -8.51
N ILE A 272 -17.65 8.01 -9.05
CA ILE A 272 -16.59 7.54 -9.95
C ILE A 272 -15.75 6.44 -9.30
N TYR A 273 -15.34 6.62 -8.04
CA TYR A 273 -14.47 5.67 -7.33
C TYR A 273 -15.20 4.39 -6.92
N TYR A 274 -16.53 4.40 -6.89
CA TYR A 274 -17.33 3.22 -6.59
C TYR A 274 -17.46 2.26 -7.77
N VAL A 275 -17.42 2.76 -9.01
CA VAL A 275 -17.74 1.93 -10.19
C VAL A 275 -16.64 1.92 -11.25
N ARG A 276 -15.69 2.85 -11.22
CA ARG A 276 -14.63 2.92 -12.24
C ARG A 276 -13.83 1.61 -12.23
N LYS A 277 -13.84 0.92 -13.36
CA LYS A 277 -13.13 -0.35 -13.58
C LYS A 277 -11.63 -0.06 -13.67
N GLU A 278 -10.99 0.16 -12.53
CA GLU A 278 -9.54 0.19 -12.40
C GLU A 278 -9.11 -1.13 -11.78
N THR A 279 -8.70 -2.07 -12.63
CA THR A 279 -8.03 -3.30 -12.20
C THR A 279 -6.67 -3.33 -12.85
N ALA A 280 -5.85 -2.34 -12.55
CA ALA A 280 -4.47 -2.32 -13.03
C ALA A 280 -3.70 -3.44 -12.33
N LYS A 281 -3.09 -4.33 -13.12
CA LYS A 281 -2.16 -5.32 -12.59
C LYS A 281 -0.92 -4.58 -12.09
N PRO A 282 -0.38 -4.92 -10.90
CA PRO A 282 0.90 -4.37 -10.47
C PRO A 282 1.97 -4.55 -11.53
N ALA A 283 2.85 -3.54 -11.66
CA ALA A 283 3.99 -3.64 -12.57
C ALA A 283 4.86 -4.87 -12.25
N ALA A 284 5.43 -5.47 -13.30
CA ALA A 284 6.34 -6.60 -13.11
C ALA A 284 7.59 -6.15 -12.32
N ILE A 285 8.07 -7.04 -11.45
CA ILE A 285 9.35 -6.86 -10.78
C ILE A 285 10.45 -7.09 -11.81
N THR A 286 11.32 -6.10 -12.00
CA THR A 286 12.44 -6.16 -12.96
C THR A 286 13.80 -6.24 -12.26
N GLY A 287 13.87 -5.92 -10.96
CA GLY A 287 15.06 -6.15 -10.15
C GLY A 287 15.33 -7.63 -9.87
N ASN A 288 16.59 -7.97 -9.65
CA ASN A 288 17.02 -9.35 -9.39
C ASN A 288 16.85 -9.70 -7.91
N ALA A 289 15.94 -10.64 -7.61
CA ALA A 289 15.69 -11.11 -6.24
C ALA A 289 16.91 -11.77 -5.56
N ALA A 290 17.96 -12.14 -6.31
CA ALA A 290 19.20 -12.64 -5.74
C ALA A 290 19.97 -11.62 -4.89
N TRP A 291 19.55 -10.35 -4.86
CA TRP A 291 20.07 -9.32 -3.96
C TRP A 291 19.43 -9.32 -2.59
N LEU A 292 18.25 -9.93 -2.41
CA LEU A 292 17.53 -9.92 -1.14
C LEU A 292 18.39 -10.49 -0.01
N GLY A 293 18.49 -9.74 1.10
CA GLY A 293 19.34 -10.05 2.25
C GLY A 293 20.83 -9.74 2.06
N LYS A 294 21.27 -9.33 0.86
CA LYS A 294 22.69 -9.04 0.59
C LYS A 294 23.05 -7.60 0.93
N THR A 295 24.27 -7.44 1.43
CA THR A 295 24.95 -6.16 1.56
C THR A 295 25.43 -5.67 0.20
N ALA A 296 25.26 -4.40 -0.08
CA ALA A 296 25.66 -3.77 -1.33
C ALA A 296 26.08 -2.32 -1.07
N ARG A 297 26.35 -1.58 -2.15
CA ARG A 297 26.54 -0.13 -2.07
C ARG A 297 25.88 0.59 -3.23
N THR A 298 25.71 1.89 -3.06
CA THR A 298 25.28 2.77 -4.15
C THR A 298 26.38 2.88 -5.22
N SER A 299 26.01 2.77 -6.50
CA SER A 299 26.94 2.96 -7.63
C SER A 299 27.12 4.42 -8.04
N SER A 300 26.18 5.28 -7.63
CA SER A 300 26.11 6.71 -7.94
C SER A 300 25.58 7.51 -6.75
N ARG A 301 25.50 8.83 -6.89
CA ARG A 301 24.74 9.68 -5.97
C ARG A 301 23.26 9.57 -6.30
N GLN A 302 22.40 9.34 -5.31
CA GLN A 302 20.97 9.13 -5.52
C GLN A 302 20.14 9.45 -4.28
N SER A 303 18.87 9.82 -4.46
CA SER A 303 17.94 9.97 -3.33
C SER A 303 17.52 8.60 -2.78
N LEU A 304 17.41 8.50 -1.46
CA LEU A 304 16.73 7.40 -0.78
C LEU A 304 15.23 7.72 -0.73
N LEU A 305 14.48 7.17 -1.67
CA LEU A 305 13.10 7.57 -1.89
C LEU A 305 12.18 6.99 -0.80
N THR A 306 11.27 7.81 -0.29
CA THR A 306 10.25 7.39 0.70
C THR A 306 8.86 7.23 0.09
N THR A 307 8.76 7.37 -1.23
CA THR A 307 7.50 7.24 -1.98
C THR A 307 7.75 6.56 -3.31
N THR A 308 6.98 5.54 -3.66
CA THR A 308 7.08 4.90 -4.98
C THR A 308 6.68 5.88 -6.08
N GLY A 309 7.38 5.84 -7.22
CA GLY A 309 7.10 6.74 -8.36
C GLY A 309 7.67 8.15 -8.21
N ALA A 310 8.19 8.52 -7.04
CA ALA A 310 8.91 9.77 -6.87
C ALA A 310 10.26 9.73 -7.62
N LYS A 311 10.65 10.85 -8.21
CA LYS A 311 12.00 11.01 -8.78
C LYS A 311 13.03 11.43 -7.73
N THR A 312 12.61 12.29 -6.81
CA THR A 312 13.42 12.83 -5.72
C THR A 312 12.54 13.07 -4.49
N ASN A 313 12.83 12.37 -3.40
CA ASN A 313 12.38 12.69 -2.05
C ASN A 313 13.29 11.97 -1.04
N GLY A 314 13.23 12.38 0.24
CA GLY A 314 14.11 11.82 1.26
C GLY A 314 15.56 12.30 1.18
N PRO A 315 16.46 11.71 1.99
CA PRO A 315 17.87 12.09 2.04
C PRO A 315 18.62 11.67 0.77
N VAL A 316 19.71 12.37 0.46
CA VAL A 316 20.60 12.02 -0.66
C VAL A 316 21.73 11.14 -0.15
N LEU A 317 21.93 10.02 -0.82
CA LEU A 317 23.04 9.10 -0.60
C LEU A 317 24.16 9.41 -1.58
N ASP A 318 25.38 9.48 -1.08
CA ASP A 318 26.57 9.60 -1.92
C ASP A 318 26.88 8.27 -2.61
N LYS A 319 27.74 8.33 -3.63
CA LYS A 319 28.29 7.13 -4.26
C LYS A 319 29.05 6.28 -3.24
N SER A 320 28.91 4.97 -3.34
CA SER A 320 29.53 3.97 -2.45
C SER A 320 28.96 3.94 -1.03
N THR A 321 27.77 4.49 -0.81
CA THR A 321 27.04 4.38 0.45
C THR A 321 26.64 2.92 0.69
N TYR A 322 27.00 2.38 1.85
CA TYR A 322 26.66 1.01 2.27
C TYR A 322 25.16 0.85 2.48
N LEU A 323 24.62 -0.31 2.10
CA LEU A 323 23.22 -0.65 2.31
C LEU A 323 23.00 -2.16 2.34
N VAL A 324 21.85 -2.57 2.84
CA VAL A 324 21.33 -3.95 2.75
C VAL A 324 20.05 -3.93 1.92
N VAL A 325 19.94 -4.82 0.93
CA VAL A 325 18.73 -4.95 0.11
C VAL A 325 17.73 -5.84 0.85
N THR A 326 16.54 -5.32 1.15
CA THR A 326 15.51 -6.00 1.95
C THR A 326 14.32 -6.46 1.12
N ALA A 327 13.99 -5.72 0.06
CA ALA A 327 12.92 -6.09 -0.87
C ALA A 327 13.18 -5.55 -2.29
N VAL A 328 12.40 -6.01 -3.26
CA VAL A 328 12.42 -5.54 -4.64
C VAL A 328 11.01 -5.25 -5.12
N THR A 329 10.81 -4.06 -5.70
CA THR A 329 9.51 -3.59 -6.20
C THR A 329 9.70 -2.86 -7.53
N GLY A 330 9.13 -3.41 -8.62
CA GLY A 330 9.34 -2.90 -9.97
C GLY A 330 10.84 -2.78 -10.32
N ALA A 331 11.26 -1.57 -10.66
CA ALA A 331 12.65 -1.21 -10.97
C ALA A 331 13.44 -0.62 -9.78
N TYR A 332 12.99 -0.88 -8.55
CA TYR A 332 13.61 -0.38 -7.32
C TYR A 332 13.91 -1.50 -6.34
N TYR A 333 14.99 -1.35 -5.58
CA TYR A 333 15.21 -2.10 -4.36
C TYR A 333 14.74 -1.27 -3.17
N LYS A 334 14.03 -1.92 -2.24
CA LYS A 334 13.93 -1.42 -0.88
C LYS A 334 15.22 -1.79 -0.16
N VAL A 335 15.81 -0.80 0.51
CA VAL A 335 17.10 -0.93 1.18
C VAL A 335 17.03 -0.39 2.60
N GLN A 336 17.86 -0.94 3.47
CA GLN A 336 18.11 -0.43 4.81
C GLN A 336 19.57 0.04 4.92
N LEU A 337 19.77 1.21 5.51
CA LEU A 337 21.09 1.76 5.82
C LEU A 337 21.56 1.35 7.23
N PRO A 338 22.85 1.54 7.58
CA PRO A 338 23.34 1.17 8.91
C PRO A 338 22.66 1.88 10.09
N ASP A 339 22.11 3.09 9.89
CA ASP A 339 21.28 3.80 10.89
C ASP A 339 19.81 3.31 10.92
N ARG A 340 19.53 2.22 10.18
CA ARG A 340 18.23 1.60 9.96
C ARG A 340 17.23 2.45 9.22
N SER A 341 17.60 3.60 8.67
CA SER A 341 16.74 4.29 7.71
C SER A 341 16.46 3.36 6.53
N GLU A 342 15.22 3.42 6.03
CA GLU A 342 14.76 2.59 4.93
C GLU A 342 14.23 3.47 3.81
N GLY A 343 14.33 2.98 2.58
CA GLY A 343 13.73 3.62 1.42
C GLY A 343 14.01 2.85 0.15
N LEU A 344 13.66 3.45 -0.98
CA LEU A 344 13.82 2.86 -2.30
C LEU A 344 14.99 3.51 -3.03
N ILE A 345 15.76 2.70 -3.75
CA ILE A 345 16.73 3.17 -4.73
C ILE A 345 16.59 2.40 -6.04
N PRO A 346 16.88 3.01 -7.20
CA PRO A 346 16.80 2.31 -8.48
C PRO A 346 17.70 1.07 -8.51
N VAL A 347 17.26 0.01 -9.19
CA VAL A 347 18.06 -1.23 -9.32
C VAL A 347 19.40 -0.99 -10.01
N SER A 348 19.46 -0.04 -10.94
CA SER A 348 20.70 0.40 -11.62
C SER A 348 21.68 1.11 -10.70
N ALA A 349 21.22 1.55 -9.54
CA ALA A 349 21.97 2.32 -8.57
C ALA A 349 22.61 1.46 -7.48
N VAL A 350 22.50 0.13 -7.58
CA VAL A 350 23.05 -0.86 -6.64
C VAL A 350 24.18 -1.64 -7.28
N THR A 351 25.29 -1.81 -6.56
CA THR A 351 26.45 -2.60 -6.99
C THR A 351 27.07 -3.40 -5.85
N SER A 352 27.83 -4.46 -6.18
CA SER A 352 28.41 -5.37 -5.20
C SER A 352 29.53 -4.74 -4.39
N LEU A 353 29.83 -5.34 -3.23
CA LEU A 353 30.99 -5.02 -2.41
C LEU A 353 32.25 -5.82 -2.79
N GLU A 354 32.21 -6.57 -3.89
CA GLU A 354 33.34 -7.44 -4.29
C GLU A 354 34.60 -6.62 -4.59
N ARG A 355 34.46 -5.49 -5.28
CA ARG A 355 35.57 -4.59 -5.60
C ARG A 355 35.76 -3.52 -4.53
N ASN A 356 37.00 -3.27 -4.15
CA ASN A 356 37.35 -2.15 -3.28
C ASN A 356 36.99 -0.82 -3.98
N ILE A 357 36.57 0.19 -3.23
CA ILE A 357 36.54 1.57 -3.73
C ILE A 357 37.91 2.23 -3.62
N GLU A 358 38.64 1.90 -2.56
CA GLU A 358 40.00 2.37 -2.30
C GLU A 358 40.66 1.41 -1.31
N THR A 359 41.95 1.63 -1.08
CA THR A 359 42.71 0.96 -0.03
C THR A 359 43.35 2.04 0.85
N ILE A 360 43.08 1.98 2.15
CA ILE A 360 43.74 2.85 3.13
C ILE A 360 45.01 2.16 3.59
N SER A 361 46.15 2.82 3.40
CA SER A 361 47.46 2.36 3.85
C SER A 361 47.92 3.15 5.07
N ASN A 362 48.44 2.44 6.07
CA ASN A 362 48.90 2.96 7.36
C ASN A 362 47.89 3.93 8.00
N PRO A 363 46.65 3.46 8.29
CA PRO A 363 45.66 4.32 8.94
C PRO A 363 46.20 4.86 10.26
N LYS A 364 45.79 6.09 10.63
CA LYS A 364 46.03 6.59 11.99
C LYS A 364 45.52 5.56 13.02
N PRO A 365 46.16 5.42 14.18
CA PRO A 365 45.70 4.49 15.21
C PRO A 365 44.23 4.74 15.56
N ALA A 366 43.36 3.85 15.11
CA ALA A 366 41.93 3.92 15.33
C ALA A 366 41.37 2.49 15.35
N PRO A 367 40.45 2.18 16.27
CA PRO A 367 39.82 0.87 16.31
C PRO A 367 38.93 0.64 15.09
N LEU A 368 38.83 -0.61 14.67
CA LEU A 368 37.78 -1.04 13.76
C LEU A 368 36.52 -1.39 14.56
N LEU A 369 35.40 -0.79 14.21
CA LEU A 369 34.13 -0.84 14.95
C LEU A 369 33.15 -1.83 14.32
N PHE A 370 32.24 -2.39 15.11
CA PHE A 370 31.23 -3.34 14.63
C PHE A 370 30.15 -2.66 13.79
N ALA A 371 29.78 -1.42 14.15
CA ALA A 371 28.81 -0.59 13.44
C ALA A 371 29.35 0.85 13.28
N PRO A 372 28.84 1.64 12.32
CA PRO A 372 29.36 2.98 12.02
C PRO A 372 28.82 4.03 12.99
N LEU A 373 29.17 3.87 14.27
CA LEU A 373 28.89 4.83 15.34
C LEU A 373 30.05 4.82 16.35
N ALA A 374 30.41 5.99 16.87
CA ALA A 374 31.59 6.16 17.72
C ALA A 374 31.60 5.27 18.98
N GLY A 375 30.43 4.94 19.53
CA GLY A 375 30.28 4.07 20.70
C GLY A 375 30.07 2.58 20.39
N SER A 376 30.30 2.14 19.14
CA SER A 376 30.14 0.72 18.79
C SER A 376 31.18 -0.16 19.47
N ALA A 377 30.87 -1.46 19.57
CA ALA A 377 31.83 -2.47 19.99
C ALA A 377 33.06 -2.47 19.07
N ILE A 378 34.24 -2.65 19.64
CA ILE A 378 35.50 -2.73 18.91
C ILE A 378 35.66 -4.17 18.39
N VAL A 379 35.79 -4.31 17.07
CA VAL A 379 36.15 -5.57 16.41
C VAL A 379 37.64 -5.86 16.62
N THR A 380 38.49 -4.85 16.42
CA THR A 380 39.91 -4.92 16.75
C THR A 380 40.45 -3.53 17.05
N SER A 381 41.30 -3.42 18.07
CA SER A 381 42.04 -2.18 18.37
C SER A 381 43.26 -2.00 17.47
N ASN A 382 43.71 -3.06 16.80
CA ASN A 382 44.94 -3.08 15.99
C ASN A 382 44.60 -3.59 14.58
N PRO A 383 43.92 -2.79 13.74
CA PRO A 383 43.65 -3.19 12.37
C PRO A 383 44.95 -3.31 11.55
N PRO A 384 44.98 -4.17 10.51
CA PRO A 384 46.12 -4.26 9.60
C PRO A 384 46.51 -2.91 8.99
N SER A 385 47.78 -2.76 8.59
CA SER A 385 48.28 -1.55 7.93
C SER A 385 47.62 -1.28 6.57
N THR A 386 46.99 -2.27 5.96
CA THR A 386 46.31 -2.12 4.66
C THR A 386 44.85 -2.53 4.80
N LEU A 387 43.94 -1.58 4.61
CA LEU A 387 42.50 -1.76 4.78
C LEU A 387 41.75 -1.55 3.46
N PRO A 388 41.24 -2.62 2.83
CA PRO A 388 40.41 -2.49 1.64
C PRO A 388 39.03 -1.93 1.99
N VAL A 389 38.76 -0.71 1.57
CA VAL A 389 37.46 -0.08 1.78
C VAL A 389 36.50 -0.55 0.70
N LYS A 390 35.35 -1.07 1.13
CA LYS A 390 34.29 -1.54 0.22
C LYS A 390 33.11 -0.58 0.14
N ALA A 391 32.82 0.21 1.17
CA ALA A 391 31.73 1.17 1.16
C ALA A 391 31.95 2.26 2.20
N ARG A 392 31.04 3.24 2.26
CA ARG A 392 31.06 4.33 3.23
C ARG A 392 29.69 4.55 3.85
N PHE A 393 29.64 5.17 5.02
CA PHE A 393 28.41 5.66 5.63
C PHE A 393 28.74 6.69 6.71
N ASN A 394 28.19 7.90 6.65
CA ASN A 394 28.29 8.95 7.69
C ASN A 394 29.69 9.15 8.29
N GLY A 395 30.71 9.30 7.45
CA GLY A 395 32.11 9.49 7.90
C GLY A 395 32.85 8.19 8.27
N PHE A 396 32.24 7.02 8.09
CA PHE A 396 32.88 5.73 8.28
C PHE A 396 33.17 5.05 6.95
N ALA A 397 34.29 4.32 6.87
CA ALA A 397 34.55 3.32 5.83
C ALA A 397 34.19 1.93 6.33
N TYR A 398 33.44 1.20 5.52
CA TYR A 398 33.28 -0.24 5.70
C TYR A 398 34.47 -0.96 5.08
N VAL A 399 35.20 -1.71 5.90
CA VAL A 399 36.38 -2.49 5.53
C VAL A 399 36.02 -3.97 5.56
N ASP A 400 36.45 -4.70 4.52
CA ASP A 400 36.30 -6.15 4.44
C ASP A 400 37.45 -6.75 3.62
N ASN A 401 38.31 -7.53 4.29
CA ASN A 401 39.42 -8.24 3.65
C ASN A 401 39.21 -9.77 3.60
N GLY A 402 37.99 -10.25 3.88
CA GLY A 402 37.65 -11.66 3.98
C GLY A 402 37.79 -12.25 5.39
N ASN A 403 38.79 -11.81 6.16
CA ASN A 403 39.05 -12.31 7.53
C ASN A 403 38.61 -11.31 8.61
N LEU A 404 38.64 -10.02 8.30
CA LEU A 404 38.32 -8.92 9.19
C LEU A 404 37.30 -8.01 8.51
N ARG A 405 36.22 -7.69 9.22
CA ARG A 405 35.12 -6.84 8.76
C ARG A 405 34.74 -5.84 9.83
N GLY A 406 34.49 -4.60 9.44
CA GLY A 406 34.03 -3.56 10.35
C GLY A 406 34.12 -2.16 9.77
N TRP A 407 34.00 -1.17 10.64
CA TRP A 407 33.87 0.23 10.31
C TRP A 407 35.03 1.03 10.87
N LEU A 408 35.74 1.74 10.00
CA LEU A 408 36.80 2.67 10.39
C LEU A 408 36.25 4.09 10.34
N LEU A 409 36.40 4.86 11.42
CA LEU A 409 36.08 6.28 11.41
C LEU A 409 37.11 7.03 10.55
N ILE A 410 36.65 7.78 9.56
CA ILE A 410 37.49 8.58 8.67
C ILE A 410 37.17 10.05 8.94
N GLN A 411 38.14 10.73 9.54
CA GLN A 411 38.14 12.18 9.72
C GLN A 411 38.95 12.86 8.63
#